data_AF-A0A0F0GJK8-F1
#
_entry.id   AF-A0A0F0GJK8-F1
#
_cell.length_a   1.000
_cell.length_b   1.000
_cell.length_c   1.000
_cell.angle_alpha   90.00
_cell.angle_beta   90.00
_cell.angle_gamma   90.00
#
_symmetry.space_group_name_H-M   'P 1'
#
loop_
_entity.id
_entity.type
_entity.pdbx_description
1 polymer ?
#
loop_
_entity_poly.entity_id
_entity_poly.type
_entity_poly.pdbx_seq_one_letter_code
_entity_poly.pdbx_strand_id
1 'polypeptide(L)'
;MTIFDRLYMVRHGESTCNVVHRIAGNLDAPLTFLGRVQAEKVASKHKGQSFDRVFVSPLSRAHDTARTILGDRPDMIVDPRLMERDFGDYTLKSKSLLQRQHGIAEYEKAMNGDSDTMSGGETFEQFRSRVHDFFVQELVPALERGEIVCVVSHKYVVELICRFILDRPADESYDLRLPNSEMLRGGRIASYVGRENKHRNMFYDRIVVHHPVVFCLGMVAGLLGNLAGIRIPASPYVLLALLVAASIITMCRIELESAGRYVTDRGIIRAVLARYVAIPVLLALALHWFPLGDIGYAAVLIAAPSSVVAMTVSRCLGGMIVPAFAHVMLSSLAAAVSFSAVLSVVLDRDVVLAVMLSVLASTGTVLVSYAVVKQLRKRSPIRTAKFGERNAYLAVLMLTAFIVLVSLSVDLSTFATYGLAAVVVAVVLRLISLALTRRNGLQGVDDYVAMTYPNVFVVVIIAVLTGHATLATLAIWSLLPTFALSFFDSWYARRVMVDANDERWLTELRIPRPRVTT
;
A
#
# COMPACT_ATOMS: atom_id res chain seq x y z
N MET A 1 1.32 27.20 32.56
CA MET A 1 2.18 26.29 31.76
C MET A 1 2.19 24.96 32.47
N THR A 2 1.90 23.88 31.77
CA THR A 2 2.06 22.53 32.36
C THR A 2 3.53 22.16 32.32
N ILE A 3 4.01 21.31 33.23
CA ILE A 3 5.40 20.83 33.19
C ILE A 3 5.75 20.18 31.83
N PHE A 4 4.74 19.66 31.12
CA PHE A 4 4.85 19.06 29.80
C PHE A 4 5.09 20.05 28.64
N ASP A 5 5.00 21.37 28.87
CA ASP A 5 5.34 22.37 27.85
C ASP A 5 6.83 22.33 27.45
N ARG A 6 7.66 21.69 28.29
CA ARG A 6 9.10 21.45 28.10
C ARG A 6 9.43 20.07 27.53
N LEU A 7 8.42 19.24 27.25
CA LEU A 7 8.59 17.91 26.66
C LEU A 7 8.53 17.96 25.13
N TYR A 8 9.47 17.29 24.48
CA TYR A 8 9.50 17.03 23.05
C TYR A 8 9.63 15.53 22.81
N MET A 9 8.69 14.94 22.08
CA MET A 9 8.70 13.52 21.73
C MET A 9 8.88 13.36 20.23
N VAL A 10 9.75 12.46 19.81
CA VAL A 10 10.05 12.19 18.41
C VAL A 10 9.83 10.71 18.12
N ARG A 11 8.95 10.42 17.15
CA ARG A 11 8.91 9.09 16.53
C ARG A 11 10.06 8.97 15.55
N HIS A 12 10.77 7.84 15.55
CA HIS A 12 11.83 7.57 14.59
C HIS A 12 11.41 7.77 13.11
N GLY A 13 12.38 8.06 12.24
CA GLY A 13 12.19 8.16 10.79
C GLY A 13 11.75 6.84 10.15
N GLU A 14 11.31 6.87 8.91
CA GLU A 14 10.92 5.67 8.17
C GLU A 14 12.04 4.61 8.18
N SER A 15 11.68 3.37 8.53
CA SER A 15 12.57 2.20 8.55
C SER A 15 12.29 1.26 7.39
N THR A 16 13.21 0.33 7.13
CA THR A 16 13.05 -0.68 6.07
C THR A 16 11.78 -1.53 6.24
N CYS A 17 11.39 -1.87 7.48
CA CYS A 17 10.10 -2.53 7.76
C CYS A 17 8.90 -1.66 7.35
N ASN A 18 8.97 -0.34 7.49
CA ASN A 18 7.87 0.54 7.10
C ASN A 18 7.63 0.52 5.59
N VAL A 19 8.71 0.48 4.79
CA VAL A 19 8.68 0.43 3.33
C VAL A 19 7.98 -0.83 2.81
N VAL A 20 8.29 -1.99 3.39
CA VAL A 20 7.65 -3.27 3.03
C VAL A 20 6.35 -3.53 3.81
N HIS A 21 5.85 -2.52 4.53
CA HIS A 21 4.62 -2.53 5.30
C HIS A 21 4.53 -3.68 6.31
N ARG A 22 5.63 -3.89 7.04
CA ARG A 22 5.76 -4.87 8.11
C ARG A 22 5.79 -4.22 9.48
N ILE A 23 5.16 -4.88 10.45
CA ILE A 23 5.29 -4.55 11.87
C ILE A 23 6.72 -4.93 12.29
N ALA A 24 7.49 -3.96 12.79
CA ALA A 24 8.87 -4.18 13.17
C ALA A 24 9.01 -4.76 14.58
N GLY A 25 8.20 -4.28 15.54
CA GLY A 25 8.39 -4.59 16.96
C GLY A 25 9.81 -4.27 17.42
N ASN A 26 10.43 -5.23 18.10
CA ASN A 26 11.80 -5.13 18.59
C ASN A 26 12.88 -5.41 17.53
N LEU A 27 12.52 -5.80 16.30
CA LEU A 27 13.51 -6.00 15.23
C LEU A 27 14.23 -4.69 14.95
N ASP A 28 15.56 -4.76 14.85
CA ASP A 28 16.39 -3.58 14.65
C ASP A 28 16.49 -3.17 13.17
N ALA A 29 15.32 -2.86 12.59
CA ALA A 29 15.19 -2.40 11.21
C ALA A 29 15.79 -0.99 11.04
N PRO A 30 16.82 -0.80 10.18
CA PRO A 30 17.48 0.49 10.02
C PRO A 30 16.61 1.53 9.31
N LEU A 31 16.99 2.80 9.42
CA LEU A 31 16.36 3.89 8.67
C LEU A 31 16.56 3.75 7.16
N THR A 32 15.53 4.14 6.40
CA THR A 32 15.63 4.31 4.94
C THR A 32 16.32 5.63 4.61
N PHE A 33 16.59 5.87 3.32
CA PHE A 33 17.04 7.19 2.89
C PHE A 33 16.03 8.27 3.26
N LEU A 34 14.74 8.00 3.01
CA LEU A 34 13.65 8.90 3.39
C LEU A 34 13.58 9.10 4.90
N GLY A 35 13.81 8.07 5.71
CA GLY A 35 13.88 8.17 7.16
C GLY A 35 14.98 9.12 7.66
N ARG A 36 16.15 9.14 6.99
CA ARG A 36 17.22 10.10 7.30
C ARG A 36 16.85 11.51 6.89
N VAL A 37 16.33 11.71 5.68
CA VAL A 37 15.84 13.02 5.20
C VAL A 37 14.72 13.58 6.10
N GLN A 38 13.86 12.69 6.61
CA GLN A 38 12.83 13.01 7.58
C GLN A 38 13.43 13.57 8.88
N ALA A 39 14.46 12.91 9.44
CA ALA A 39 15.16 13.36 10.62
C ALA A 39 15.92 14.70 10.38
N GLU A 40 16.60 14.86 9.25
CA GLU A 40 17.29 16.12 8.87
C GLU A 40 16.33 17.31 8.79
N LYS A 41 15.11 17.07 8.29
CA LYS A 41 14.07 18.12 8.25
C LYS A 41 13.62 18.52 9.65
N VAL A 42 13.52 17.58 10.58
CA VAL A 42 13.21 17.89 11.99
C VAL A 42 14.34 18.72 12.60
N ALA A 43 15.60 18.33 12.37
CA ALA A 43 16.78 19.06 12.80
C ALA A 43 16.73 20.52 12.31
N SER A 44 16.47 20.71 11.01
CA SER A 44 16.38 22.03 10.39
C SER A 44 15.25 22.89 10.96
N LYS A 45 14.08 22.27 11.20
CA LYS A 45 12.89 22.96 11.75
C LYS A 45 13.07 23.41 13.21
N HIS A 46 13.89 22.71 13.97
CA HIS A 46 14.13 22.98 15.39
C HIS A 46 15.57 23.44 15.65
N LYS A 47 16.22 24.02 14.62
CA LYS A 47 17.57 24.57 14.75
C LYS A 47 17.59 25.63 15.86
N GLY A 48 18.51 25.46 16.81
CA GLY A 48 18.64 26.35 17.97
C GLY A 48 17.81 25.95 19.19
N GLN A 49 16.99 24.90 19.10
CA GLN A 49 16.36 24.31 20.30
C GLN A 49 17.42 23.54 21.09
N SER A 50 17.71 24.00 22.32
CA SER A 50 18.52 23.24 23.28
C SER A 50 17.65 22.26 24.05
N PHE A 51 18.24 21.14 24.42
CA PHE A 51 17.63 20.13 25.28
C PHE A 51 18.60 19.83 26.42
N ASP A 52 18.11 19.97 27.65
CA ASP A 52 18.87 19.70 28.86
C ASP A 52 19.03 18.20 29.06
N ARG A 53 18.02 17.41 28.63
CA ARG A 53 18.05 15.94 28.73
C ARG A 53 17.48 15.28 27.49
N VAL A 54 18.15 14.22 27.02
CA VAL A 54 17.77 13.45 25.83
C VAL A 54 17.71 11.97 26.18
N PHE A 55 16.53 11.37 26.03
CA PHE A 55 16.33 9.94 26.18
C PHE A 55 16.06 9.30 24.82
N VAL A 56 16.67 8.14 24.56
CA VAL A 56 16.56 7.45 23.28
C VAL A 56 16.37 5.95 23.46
N SER A 57 15.52 5.35 22.63
CA SER A 57 15.43 3.90 22.51
C SER A 57 16.75 3.29 22.01
N PRO A 58 17.15 2.09 22.47
CA PRO A 58 18.36 1.41 22.00
C PRO A 58 18.29 0.95 20.53
N LEU A 59 17.10 0.81 19.95
CA LEU A 59 16.96 0.42 18.53
C LEU A 59 17.56 1.46 17.59
N SER A 60 18.38 1.00 16.64
CA SER A 60 19.20 1.80 15.72
C SER A 60 18.40 2.88 15.00
N ARG A 61 17.16 2.60 14.58
CA ARG A 61 16.27 3.58 13.93
C ARG A 61 15.96 4.80 14.79
N ALA A 62 15.78 4.62 16.09
CA ALA A 62 15.54 5.72 17.03
C ALA A 62 16.85 6.45 17.31
N HIS A 63 17.94 5.71 17.54
CA HIS A 63 19.27 6.25 17.77
C HIS A 63 19.78 7.10 16.60
N ASP A 64 19.71 6.58 15.38
CA ASP A 64 20.07 7.30 14.16
C ASP A 64 19.20 8.54 13.97
N THR A 65 17.90 8.46 14.26
CA THR A 65 17.01 9.63 14.22
C THR A 65 17.45 10.70 15.21
N ALA A 66 17.77 10.31 16.46
CA ALA A 66 18.22 11.22 17.49
C ALA A 66 19.55 11.89 17.10
N ARG A 67 20.53 11.11 16.66
CA ARG A 67 21.84 11.59 16.20
C ARG A 67 21.72 12.56 15.03
N THR A 68 20.85 12.29 14.06
CA THR A 68 20.62 13.21 12.94
C THR A 68 19.96 14.53 13.38
N ILE A 69 19.08 14.50 14.38
CA ILE A 69 18.38 15.71 14.87
C ILE A 69 19.28 16.56 15.78
N LEU A 70 20.03 15.92 16.66
CA LEU A 70 20.68 16.55 17.80
C LEU A 70 22.21 16.62 17.68
N GLY A 71 22.77 16.01 16.64
CA GLY A 71 24.20 15.78 16.52
C GLY A 71 24.67 14.59 17.36
N ASP A 72 25.97 14.32 17.32
CA ASP A 72 26.58 13.30 18.17
C ASP A 72 26.81 13.87 19.57
N ARG A 73 25.89 13.56 20.48
CA ARG A 73 25.88 14.09 21.86
C ARG A 73 26.24 12.98 22.83
N PRO A 74 27.31 13.13 23.64
CA PRO A 74 27.72 12.09 24.58
C PRO A 74 26.75 11.90 25.75
N ASP A 75 25.86 12.86 25.98
CA ASP A 75 24.88 12.88 27.06
C ASP A 75 23.49 12.34 26.66
N MET A 76 23.37 11.71 25.48
CA MET A 76 22.16 10.95 25.13
C MET A 76 22.04 9.72 26.03
N ILE A 77 20.94 9.62 26.77
CA ILE A 77 20.66 8.51 27.68
C ILE A 77 19.88 7.45 26.92
N VAL A 78 20.51 6.31 26.68
CA VAL A 78 19.86 5.15 26.08
C VAL A 78 19.04 4.43 27.17
N ASP A 79 17.73 4.33 26.98
CA ASP A 79 16.84 3.67 27.94
C ASP A 79 16.10 2.49 27.28
N PRO A 80 16.35 1.23 27.70
CA PRO A 80 15.67 0.04 27.18
C PRO A 80 14.14 0.09 27.33
N ARG A 81 13.62 0.83 28.31
CA ARG A 81 12.17 1.00 28.53
C ARG A 81 11.51 1.79 27.41
N LEU A 82 12.27 2.46 26.54
CA LEU A 82 11.78 3.16 25.36
C LEU A 82 11.73 2.29 24.10
N MET A 83 12.08 0.99 24.16
CA MET A 83 11.91 0.08 23.02
C MET A 83 10.43 -0.05 22.61
N GLU A 84 10.20 -0.24 21.31
CA GLU A 84 8.87 -0.55 20.78
C GLU A 84 8.34 -1.85 21.41
N ARG A 85 7.02 -1.96 21.52
CA ARG A 85 6.38 -3.18 22.01
C ARG A 85 6.86 -4.40 21.20
N ASP A 86 7.15 -5.48 21.91
CA ASP A 86 7.36 -6.78 21.27
C ASP A 86 6.00 -7.33 20.81
N PHE A 87 5.81 -7.38 19.49
CA PHE A 87 4.57 -7.84 18.88
C PHE A 87 4.56 -9.35 18.63
N GLY A 88 5.59 -10.10 19.03
CA GLY A 88 5.62 -11.55 18.92
C GLY A 88 5.33 -12.03 17.49
N ASP A 89 4.33 -12.88 17.34
CA ASP A 89 3.89 -13.44 16.06
C ASP A 89 3.31 -12.41 15.07
N TYR A 90 3.07 -11.17 15.47
CA TYR A 90 2.70 -10.08 14.55
C TYR A 90 3.91 -9.44 13.87
N THR A 91 5.11 -9.66 14.41
CA THR A 91 6.37 -9.19 13.83
C THR A 91 6.54 -9.72 12.40
N LEU A 92 6.95 -8.84 11.48
CA LEU A 92 7.05 -9.12 10.04
C LEU A 92 5.75 -9.52 9.33
N LYS A 93 4.58 -9.38 9.99
CA LYS A 93 3.28 -9.42 9.32
C LYS A 93 2.83 -8.03 8.88
N SER A 94 1.95 -8.00 7.89
CA SER A 94 1.37 -6.76 7.36
C SER A 94 0.11 -6.35 8.15
N LYS A 95 0.00 -5.06 8.49
CA LYS A 95 -1.21 -4.49 9.13
C LYS A 95 -2.48 -4.90 8.39
N SER A 96 -2.52 -4.71 7.07
CA SER A 96 -3.73 -5.00 6.29
C SER A 96 -4.05 -6.48 6.20
N LEU A 97 -3.05 -7.36 6.24
CA LEU A 97 -3.27 -8.80 6.28
C LEU A 97 -3.91 -9.22 7.61
N LEU A 98 -3.35 -8.75 8.73
CA LEU A 98 -3.88 -9.01 10.07
C LEU A 98 -5.31 -8.45 10.22
N GLN A 99 -5.56 -7.25 9.72
CA GLN A 99 -6.91 -6.65 9.68
C GLN A 99 -7.91 -7.49 8.88
N ARG A 100 -7.48 -8.18 7.81
CA ARG A 100 -8.35 -9.12 7.06
C ARG A 100 -8.57 -10.43 7.80
N GLN A 101 -7.56 -10.92 8.51
CA GLN A 101 -7.60 -12.21 9.20
C GLN A 101 -8.44 -12.13 10.49
N HIS A 102 -8.23 -11.10 11.30
CA HIS A 102 -8.83 -10.97 12.63
C HIS A 102 -9.94 -9.92 12.68
N GLY A 103 -10.05 -9.08 11.65
CA GLY A 103 -10.92 -7.90 11.66
C GLY A 103 -10.21 -6.65 12.17
N ILE A 104 -10.63 -5.48 11.68
CA ILE A 104 -9.98 -4.20 11.99
C ILE A 104 -10.05 -3.87 13.49
N ALA A 105 -11.19 -4.13 14.13
CA ALA A 105 -11.37 -3.82 15.55
C ALA A 105 -10.47 -4.69 16.44
N GLU A 106 -10.38 -5.99 16.16
CA GLU A 106 -9.54 -6.92 16.91
C GLU A 106 -8.05 -6.63 16.70
N TYR A 107 -7.64 -6.31 15.46
CA TYR A 107 -6.28 -5.84 15.20
C TYR A 107 -5.94 -4.59 16.02
N GLU A 108 -6.81 -3.56 16.02
CA GLU A 108 -6.53 -2.34 16.78
C GLU A 108 -6.51 -2.59 18.30
N LYS A 109 -7.30 -3.56 18.79
CA LYS A 109 -7.24 -4.05 20.19
C LYS A 109 -5.88 -4.72 20.47
N ALA A 110 -5.44 -5.64 19.63
CA ALA A 110 -4.15 -6.32 19.79
C ALA A 110 -2.96 -5.34 19.82
N MET A 111 -2.98 -4.28 19.00
CA MET A 111 -1.90 -3.30 18.99
C MET A 111 -1.87 -2.40 20.24
N ASN A 112 -3.02 -2.15 20.86
CA ASN A 112 -3.21 -1.16 21.94
C ASN A 112 -3.66 -1.74 23.28
N GLY A 113 -3.67 -3.06 23.40
CA GLY A 113 -4.21 -3.82 24.52
C GLY A 113 -3.81 -5.30 24.42
N ASP A 114 -4.33 -6.11 25.33
CA ASP A 114 -4.21 -7.56 25.29
C ASP A 114 -5.26 -8.18 24.36
N SER A 115 -4.84 -9.16 23.57
CA SER A 115 -5.70 -9.87 22.61
C SER A 115 -5.19 -11.30 22.46
N ASP A 116 -6.12 -12.25 22.38
CA ASP A 116 -5.83 -13.66 22.12
C ASP A 116 -5.30 -13.92 20.71
N THR A 117 -5.34 -12.91 19.84
CA THR A 117 -4.88 -13.02 18.45
C THR A 117 -3.39 -12.80 18.26
N MET A 118 -2.69 -12.28 19.28
CA MET A 118 -1.25 -12.02 19.25
C MET A 118 -0.56 -12.86 20.34
N SER A 119 0.51 -13.56 19.97
CA SER A 119 1.20 -14.49 20.86
C SER A 119 2.72 -14.35 20.79
N GLY A 120 3.43 -14.80 21.82
CA GLY A 120 4.91 -14.81 21.84
C GLY A 120 5.58 -13.43 21.92
N GLY A 121 4.83 -12.39 22.29
CA GLY A 121 5.32 -11.02 22.50
C GLY A 121 5.02 -10.51 23.90
N GLU A 122 5.16 -9.19 24.09
CA GLU A 122 4.92 -8.50 25.35
C GLU A 122 3.40 -8.30 25.56
N THR A 123 2.89 -8.65 26.75
CA THR A 123 1.53 -8.27 27.13
C THR A 123 1.41 -6.75 27.19
N PHE A 124 0.22 -6.21 27.00
CA PHE A 124 0.02 -4.78 27.09
C PHE A 124 0.35 -4.26 28.49
N GLU A 125 0.08 -5.04 29.55
CA GLU A 125 0.46 -4.65 30.90
C GLU A 125 1.99 -4.61 31.10
N GLN A 126 2.74 -5.57 30.57
CA GLN A 126 4.21 -5.53 30.59
C GLN A 126 4.75 -4.28 29.84
N PHE A 127 4.22 -4.03 28.65
CA PHE A 127 4.57 -2.86 27.85
C PHE A 127 4.22 -1.56 28.60
N ARG A 128 3.03 -1.50 29.17
CA ARG A 128 2.53 -0.35 29.92
C ARG A 128 3.37 -0.08 31.15
N SER A 129 3.61 -1.09 31.99
CA SER A 129 4.40 -1.00 33.21
C SER A 129 5.81 -0.51 32.91
N ARG A 130 6.48 -1.10 31.91
CA ARG A 130 7.83 -0.70 31.50
C ARG A 130 7.93 0.76 31.08
N VAL A 131 7.02 1.23 30.22
CA VAL A 131 7.01 2.64 29.76
C VAL A 131 6.57 3.58 30.88
N HIS A 132 5.67 3.14 31.77
CA HIS A 132 5.26 3.90 32.95
C HIS A 132 6.42 4.10 33.93
N ASP A 133 7.26 3.08 34.15
CA ASP A 133 8.44 3.21 34.99
C ASP A 133 9.41 4.28 34.46
N PHE A 134 9.64 4.32 33.14
CA PHE A 134 10.38 5.43 32.52
C PHE A 134 9.68 6.78 32.76
N PHE A 135 8.36 6.83 32.58
CA PHE A 135 7.58 8.05 32.75
C PHE A 135 7.72 8.64 34.16
N VAL A 136 7.61 7.82 35.21
CA VAL A 136 7.64 8.30 36.60
C VAL A 136 9.05 8.45 37.18
N GLN A 137 10.01 7.63 36.76
CA GLN A 137 11.36 7.64 37.35
C GLN A 137 12.30 8.63 36.65
N GLU A 138 12.11 8.86 35.34
CA GLU A 138 13.02 9.72 34.56
C GLU A 138 12.32 10.97 34.02
N LEU A 139 11.19 10.78 33.32
CA LEU A 139 10.58 11.86 32.54
C LEU A 139 9.96 12.94 33.41
N VAL A 140 9.06 12.58 34.31
CA VAL A 140 8.37 13.52 35.20
C VAL A 140 9.37 14.26 36.10
N PRO A 141 10.31 13.58 36.81
CA PRO A 141 11.29 14.27 37.64
C PRO A 141 12.17 15.27 36.88
N ALA A 142 12.55 14.95 35.63
CA ALA A 142 13.28 15.88 34.77
C ALA A 142 12.47 17.15 34.45
N LEU A 143 11.22 16.99 34.06
CA LEU A 143 10.33 18.12 33.77
C LEU A 143 10.04 18.98 35.00
N GLU A 144 9.90 18.36 36.19
CA GLU A 144 9.69 19.06 37.46
C GLU A 144 10.91 19.89 37.90
N ARG A 145 12.13 19.44 37.57
CA ARG A 145 13.36 20.25 37.72
C ARG A 145 13.46 21.41 36.72
N GLY A 146 12.48 21.54 35.82
CA GLY A 146 12.46 22.58 34.80
C GLY A 146 13.31 22.27 33.57
N GLU A 147 13.78 21.04 33.40
CA GLU A 147 14.57 20.62 32.24
C GLU A 147 13.71 20.60 30.96
N ILE A 148 14.31 20.96 29.83
CA ILE A 148 13.76 20.74 28.49
C ILE A 148 14.17 19.35 28.02
N VAL A 149 13.19 18.45 27.92
CA VAL A 149 13.43 17.02 27.69
C VAL A 149 13.04 16.62 26.27
N CYS A 150 13.93 15.90 25.59
CA CYS A 150 13.66 15.23 24.31
C CYS A 150 13.60 13.71 24.51
N VAL A 151 12.55 13.06 24.00
CA VAL A 151 12.40 11.60 24.00
C VAL A 151 12.30 11.12 22.56
N VAL A 152 13.26 10.32 22.09
CA VAL A 152 13.26 9.74 20.73
C VAL A 152 12.97 8.24 20.80
N SER A 153 11.80 7.85 20.31
CA SER A 153 11.28 6.48 20.47
C SER A 153 10.38 6.09 19.28
N HIS A 154 9.39 5.24 19.53
CA HIS A 154 8.54 4.60 18.55
C HIS A 154 7.09 5.03 18.68
N LYS A 155 6.24 4.57 17.76
CA LYS A 155 4.87 5.04 17.68
C LYS A 155 4.10 4.72 18.96
N TYR A 156 4.09 3.45 19.39
CA TYR A 156 3.24 3.02 20.50
C TYR A 156 3.77 3.50 21.86
N VAL A 157 5.08 3.71 21.99
CA VAL A 157 5.68 4.33 23.19
C VAL A 157 5.24 5.79 23.32
N VAL A 158 5.36 6.58 22.25
CA VAL A 158 4.95 8.00 22.26
C VAL A 158 3.43 8.13 22.51
N GLU A 159 2.64 7.24 21.91
CA GLU A 159 1.19 7.16 22.16
C GLU A 159 0.87 6.89 23.62
N LEU A 160 1.55 5.93 24.22
CA LEU A 160 1.30 5.54 25.60
C LEU A 160 1.70 6.66 26.57
N ILE A 161 2.82 7.35 26.34
CA ILE A 161 3.20 8.54 27.11
C ILE A 161 2.12 9.63 26.96
N CYS A 162 1.57 9.85 25.77
CA CYS A 162 0.46 10.79 25.59
C CYS A 162 -0.78 10.40 26.40
N ARG A 163 -1.06 9.08 26.55
CA ARG A 163 -2.17 8.60 27.39
C ARG A 163 -1.94 8.89 28.87
N PHE A 164 -0.72 8.70 29.37
CA PHE A 164 -0.35 9.05 30.75
C PHE A 164 -0.54 10.56 31.01
N ILE A 165 -0.08 11.40 30.10
CA ILE A 165 -0.17 12.87 30.24
C ILE A 165 -1.62 13.37 30.24
N LEU A 166 -2.47 12.75 29.43
CA LEU A 166 -3.88 13.13 29.31
C LEU A 166 -4.79 12.49 30.37
N ASP A 167 -4.22 11.69 31.28
CA ASP A 167 -4.94 10.92 32.31
C ASP A 167 -6.15 10.17 31.74
N ARG A 168 -5.93 9.50 30.59
CA ARG A 168 -6.99 8.77 29.89
C ARG A 168 -7.18 7.38 30.51
N PRO A 169 -8.42 6.91 30.66
CA PRO A 169 -8.66 5.56 31.17
C PRO A 169 -8.07 4.52 30.21
N ALA A 170 -7.58 3.41 30.76
CA ALA A 170 -6.75 2.44 30.04
C ALA A 170 -7.45 1.77 28.85
N ASP A 171 -8.79 1.71 28.88
CA ASP A 171 -9.66 1.20 27.83
C ASP A 171 -9.91 2.22 26.69
N GLU A 172 -9.66 3.51 26.92
CA GLU A 172 -9.76 4.56 25.91
C GLU A 172 -8.48 4.61 25.04
N SER A 173 -8.33 3.63 24.15
CA SER A 173 -7.25 3.63 23.16
C SER A 173 -7.59 4.53 21.96
N TYR A 174 -6.67 5.42 21.59
CA TYR A 174 -6.66 6.11 20.31
C TYR A 174 -5.42 5.73 19.48
N ASP A 175 -5.62 5.56 18.17
CA ASP A 175 -4.55 5.43 17.16
C ASP A 175 -4.05 6.84 16.82
N LEU A 176 -2.95 7.26 17.46
CA LEU A 176 -2.28 8.50 17.13
C LEU A 176 -1.51 8.25 15.84
N ARG A 177 -2.03 8.74 14.71
CA ARG A 177 -1.35 8.63 13.41
C ARG A 177 -0.15 9.59 13.29
N LEU A 178 0.73 9.58 14.31
CA LEU A 178 1.95 10.36 14.40
C LEU A 178 2.89 9.96 13.24
N PRO A 179 3.19 10.87 12.31
CA PRO A 179 4.09 10.58 11.21
C PRO A 179 5.51 10.24 11.70
N ASN A 180 6.26 9.49 10.87
CA ASN A 180 7.68 9.29 11.09
C ASN A 180 8.44 10.63 11.11
N SER A 181 9.39 10.77 12.04
CA SER A 181 10.10 12.01 12.35
C SER A 181 9.18 13.23 12.47
N GLU A 182 8.09 13.11 13.22
CA GLU A 182 7.37 14.28 13.72
C GLU A 182 7.80 14.52 15.18
N MET A 183 8.17 15.76 15.51
CA MET A 183 8.46 16.19 16.87
C MET A 183 7.20 16.78 17.49
N LEU A 184 6.61 16.07 18.45
CA LEU A 184 5.42 16.45 19.19
C LEU A 184 5.81 17.13 20.51
N ARG A 185 5.42 18.40 20.66
CA ARG A 185 5.59 19.14 21.92
C ARG A 185 4.48 18.77 22.91
N GLY A 186 4.81 18.56 24.17
CA GLY A 186 3.89 18.11 25.21
C GLY A 186 2.67 19.02 25.39
N GLY A 187 2.89 20.34 25.40
CA GLY A 187 1.80 21.34 25.43
C GLY A 187 0.81 21.29 24.27
N ARG A 188 1.11 20.56 23.18
CA ARG A 188 0.23 20.40 22.02
C ARG A 188 -0.47 19.05 21.98
N ILE A 189 -0.20 18.14 22.92
CA ILE A 189 -0.75 16.78 22.93
C ILE A 189 -2.29 16.80 22.86
N ALA A 190 -2.95 17.56 23.74
CA ALA A 190 -4.41 17.65 23.76
C ALA A 190 -5.00 18.11 22.41
N SER A 191 -4.38 19.12 21.79
CA SER A 191 -4.80 19.62 20.47
C SER A 191 -4.56 18.63 19.34
N TYR A 192 -3.54 17.78 19.46
CA TYR A 192 -3.18 16.78 18.47
C TYR A 192 -4.14 15.59 18.57
N VAL A 193 -4.33 15.06 19.77
CA VAL A 193 -5.24 13.94 20.06
C VAL A 193 -6.69 14.32 19.73
N GLY A 194 -7.13 15.53 20.08
CA GLY A 194 -8.50 15.99 19.80
C GLY A 194 -8.84 16.12 18.30
N ARG A 195 -7.86 16.10 17.39
CA ARG A 195 -8.09 16.10 15.92
C ARG A 195 -8.21 14.69 15.35
N GLU A 196 -7.77 13.68 16.08
CA GLU A 196 -7.89 12.29 15.68
C GLU A 196 -9.32 11.80 15.90
N ASN A 197 -9.82 11.01 14.95
CA ASN A 197 -11.15 10.43 15.04
C ASN A 197 -11.06 8.95 14.70
N LYS A 198 -11.16 8.12 15.74
CA LYS A 198 -11.04 6.67 15.66
C LYS A 198 -12.03 6.06 14.67
N HIS A 199 -13.31 6.44 14.74
CA HIS A 199 -14.35 5.91 13.86
C HIS A 199 -14.09 6.25 12.40
N ARG A 200 -13.67 7.49 12.11
CA ARG A 200 -13.29 7.92 10.77
C ARG A 200 -12.08 7.14 10.24
N ASN A 201 -11.04 6.97 11.07
CA ASN A 201 -9.84 6.23 10.70
C ASN A 201 -10.15 4.75 10.43
N MET A 202 -10.99 4.11 11.25
CA MET A 202 -11.47 2.74 11.03
C MET A 202 -12.32 2.61 9.76
N PHE A 203 -13.16 3.60 9.46
CA PHE A 203 -13.94 3.61 8.22
C PHE A 203 -13.05 3.68 6.98
N TYR A 204 -12.02 4.52 6.99
CA TYR A 204 -11.05 4.60 5.89
C TYR A 204 -10.28 3.28 5.71
N ASP A 205 -9.83 2.68 6.81
CA ASP A 205 -9.17 1.37 6.77
C ASP A 205 -10.12 0.30 6.20
N ARG A 206 -11.41 0.32 6.55
CA ARG A 206 -12.42 -0.62 6.03
C ARG A 206 -12.58 -0.52 4.51
N ILE A 207 -12.62 0.70 3.96
CA ILE A 207 -12.68 0.91 2.50
C ILE A 207 -11.46 0.29 1.81
N VAL A 208 -10.26 0.54 2.33
CA VAL A 208 -9.02 0.06 1.70
C VAL A 208 -8.85 -1.44 1.86
N VAL A 209 -9.06 -1.97 3.05
CA VAL A 209 -8.87 -3.40 3.37
C VAL A 209 -9.87 -4.28 2.63
N HIS A 210 -11.12 -3.82 2.50
CA HIS A 210 -12.20 -4.54 1.81
C HIS A 210 -12.48 -4.01 0.40
N HIS A 211 -11.51 -3.33 -0.23
CA HIS A 211 -11.69 -2.74 -1.56
C HIS A 211 -12.29 -3.69 -2.62
N PRO A 212 -12.02 -5.02 -2.69
CA PRO A 212 -12.66 -5.87 -3.68
C PRO A 212 -14.18 -5.95 -3.47
N VAL A 213 -14.62 -6.00 -2.21
CA VAL A 213 -16.06 -5.97 -1.87
C VAL A 213 -16.64 -4.61 -2.21
N VAL A 214 -15.94 -3.51 -1.91
CA VAL A 214 -16.38 -2.16 -2.26
C VAL A 214 -16.55 -2.01 -3.78
N PHE A 215 -15.65 -2.57 -4.58
CA PHE A 215 -15.76 -2.58 -6.05
C PHE A 215 -16.95 -3.41 -6.53
N CYS A 216 -17.16 -4.62 -5.98
CA CYS A 216 -18.34 -5.42 -6.30
C CYS A 216 -19.65 -4.69 -5.93
N LEU A 217 -19.71 -4.06 -4.76
CA LEU A 217 -20.87 -3.26 -4.33
C LEU A 217 -21.10 -2.05 -5.25
N GLY A 218 -20.03 -1.40 -5.71
CA GLY A 218 -20.12 -0.33 -6.72
C GLY A 218 -20.72 -0.83 -8.03
N MET A 219 -20.31 -2.01 -8.50
CA MET A 219 -20.91 -2.61 -9.69
C MET A 219 -22.39 -2.94 -9.49
N VAL A 220 -22.76 -3.56 -8.37
CA VAL A 220 -24.16 -3.84 -8.02
C VAL A 220 -24.98 -2.55 -7.99
N ALA A 221 -24.46 -1.49 -7.36
CA ALA A 221 -25.13 -0.18 -7.32
C ALA A 221 -25.34 0.41 -8.72
N GLY A 222 -24.35 0.32 -9.60
CA GLY A 222 -24.48 0.77 -10.98
C GLY A 222 -25.48 -0.06 -11.79
N LEU A 223 -25.52 -1.39 -11.60
CA LEU A 223 -26.51 -2.26 -12.25
C LEU A 223 -27.93 -2.01 -11.74
N LEU A 224 -28.12 -1.78 -10.44
CA LEU A 224 -29.42 -1.40 -9.87
C LEU A 224 -29.88 -0.03 -10.39
N GLY A 225 -28.96 0.94 -10.51
CA GLY A 225 -29.26 2.22 -11.14
C GLY A 225 -29.67 2.07 -12.60
N ASN A 226 -28.99 1.21 -13.36
CA ASN A 226 -29.32 0.86 -14.73
C ASN A 226 -30.75 0.29 -14.84
N LEU A 227 -31.10 -0.66 -13.96
CA LEU A 227 -32.45 -1.24 -13.86
C LEU A 227 -33.52 -0.20 -13.49
N ALA A 228 -33.17 0.77 -12.65
CA ALA A 228 -34.04 1.88 -12.27
C ALA A 228 -34.16 2.97 -13.36
N GLY A 229 -33.54 2.78 -14.53
CA GLY A 229 -33.59 3.74 -15.65
C GLY A 229 -32.62 4.93 -15.51
N ILE A 230 -31.70 4.91 -14.54
CA ILE A 230 -30.69 5.95 -14.39
C ILE A 230 -29.63 5.76 -15.48
N ARG A 231 -29.50 6.75 -16.36
CA ARG A 231 -28.51 6.77 -17.45
C ARG A 231 -27.63 8.01 -17.30
N ILE A 232 -26.40 7.83 -16.87
CA ILE A 232 -25.39 8.90 -16.83
C ILE A 232 -24.35 8.56 -17.89
N PRO A 233 -24.22 9.33 -18.98
CA PRO A 233 -23.20 9.06 -19.98
C PRO A 233 -21.80 9.23 -19.36
N ALA A 234 -21.01 8.17 -19.38
CA ALA A 234 -19.66 8.18 -18.86
C ALA A 234 -18.69 8.73 -19.93
N SER A 235 -18.38 10.03 -19.85
CA SER A 235 -17.37 10.64 -20.71
C SER A 235 -16.02 9.93 -20.55
N PRO A 236 -15.33 9.53 -21.63
CA PRO A 236 -14.03 8.86 -21.56
C PRO A 236 -12.99 9.72 -20.84
N TYR A 237 -13.11 11.06 -20.92
CA TYR A 237 -12.23 11.99 -20.21
C TYR A 237 -12.44 11.97 -18.69
N VAL A 238 -13.68 11.82 -18.24
CA VAL A 238 -14.00 11.68 -16.81
C VAL A 238 -13.48 10.35 -16.27
N LEU A 239 -13.68 9.27 -17.02
CA LEU A 239 -13.16 7.94 -16.69
C LEU A 239 -11.63 7.95 -16.59
N LEU A 240 -10.96 8.58 -17.57
CA LEU A 240 -9.50 8.74 -17.56
C LEU A 240 -9.04 9.59 -16.37
N ALA A 241 -9.73 10.68 -16.05
CA ALA A 241 -9.38 11.54 -14.90
C ALA A 241 -9.49 10.79 -13.57
N LEU A 242 -10.54 9.99 -13.37
CA LEU A 242 -10.70 9.13 -12.19
C LEU A 242 -9.56 8.12 -12.08
N LEU A 243 -9.20 7.46 -13.19
CA LEU A 243 -8.13 6.48 -13.23
C LEU A 243 -6.75 7.11 -12.93
N VAL A 244 -6.43 8.25 -13.54
CA VAL A 244 -5.17 8.98 -13.30
C VAL A 244 -5.09 9.47 -11.86
N ALA A 245 -6.16 10.06 -11.32
CA ALA A 245 -6.19 10.55 -9.95
C ALA A 245 -6.01 9.42 -8.93
N ALA A 246 -6.72 8.30 -9.10
CA ALA A 246 -6.56 7.11 -8.28
C ALA A 246 -5.14 6.53 -8.38
N SER A 247 -4.55 6.53 -9.58
CA SER A 247 -3.20 6.05 -9.82
C SER A 247 -2.15 6.91 -9.11
N ILE A 248 -2.27 8.25 -9.20
CA ILE A 248 -1.38 9.20 -8.50
C ILE A 248 -1.44 8.98 -6.99
N ILE A 249 -2.66 8.91 -6.41
CA ILE A 249 -2.83 8.68 -4.96
C ILE A 249 -2.20 7.35 -4.54
N THR A 250 -2.41 6.29 -5.32
CA THR A 250 -1.88 4.95 -5.02
C THR A 250 -0.34 4.93 -5.11
N MET A 251 0.23 5.55 -6.14
CA MET A 251 1.68 5.65 -6.32
C MET A 251 2.36 6.58 -5.30
N CYS A 252 1.66 7.58 -4.75
CA CYS A 252 2.20 8.42 -3.67
C CYS A 252 2.61 7.61 -2.43
N ARG A 253 2.10 6.38 -2.27
CA ARG A 253 2.41 5.49 -1.15
C ARG A 253 3.72 4.73 -1.29
N ILE A 254 4.31 4.72 -2.50
CA ILE A 254 5.54 3.98 -2.78
C ILE A 254 6.78 4.83 -2.56
N GLU A 255 7.81 4.22 -1.99
CA GLU A 255 9.17 4.74 -2.01
C GLU A 255 9.79 4.44 -3.39
N LEU A 256 9.87 5.46 -4.25
CA LEU A 256 10.32 5.29 -5.63
C LEU A 256 11.81 4.96 -5.72
N GLU A 257 12.59 5.32 -4.71
CA GLU A 257 14.02 5.08 -4.61
C GLU A 257 14.34 3.58 -4.48
N SER A 258 13.55 2.85 -3.68
CA SER A 258 13.70 1.39 -3.55
C SER A 258 13.11 0.62 -4.73
N ALA A 259 12.24 1.24 -5.53
CA ALA A 259 11.65 0.60 -6.71
C ALA A 259 12.68 0.21 -7.78
N GLY A 260 13.77 0.96 -7.90
CA GLY A 260 14.81 0.72 -8.91
C GLY A 260 15.38 -0.70 -8.89
N ARG A 261 15.54 -1.30 -7.70
CA ARG A 261 16.07 -2.66 -7.55
C ARG A 261 15.13 -3.75 -8.06
N TYR A 262 13.83 -3.50 -8.03
CA TYR A 262 12.82 -4.48 -8.45
C TYR A 262 12.51 -4.37 -9.94
N VAL A 263 12.65 -3.17 -10.52
CA VAL A 263 12.54 -2.97 -11.97
C VAL A 263 13.65 -3.73 -12.72
N THR A 264 14.80 -3.96 -12.08
CA THR A 264 15.92 -4.75 -12.62
C THR A 264 15.94 -6.20 -12.13
N ASP A 265 14.96 -6.63 -11.34
CA ASP A 265 14.91 -8.01 -10.83
C ASP A 265 14.66 -9.01 -11.96
N ARG A 266 15.56 -10.00 -12.09
CA ARG A 266 15.51 -10.97 -13.18
C ARG A 266 14.23 -11.82 -13.16
N GLY A 267 13.68 -12.10 -11.98
CA GLY A 267 12.45 -12.89 -11.88
C GLY A 267 11.22 -12.11 -12.31
N ILE A 268 11.12 -10.84 -11.90
CA ILE A 268 10.07 -9.92 -12.37
C ILE A 268 10.17 -9.74 -13.88
N ILE A 269 11.36 -9.47 -14.42
CA ILE A 269 11.55 -9.29 -15.86
C ILE A 269 11.11 -10.54 -16.63
N ARG A 270 11.53 -11.74 -16.19
CA ARG A 270 11.12 -13.01 -16.83
C ARG A 270 9.60 -13.20 -16.80
N ALA A 271 8.97 -12.97 -15.64
CA ALA A 271 7.54 -13.08 -15.49
C ALA A 271 6.80 -12.07 -16.39
N VAL A 272 7.28 -10.82 -16.46
CA VAL A 272 6.70 -9.79 -17.32
C VAL A 272 6.84 -10.14 -18.80
N LEU A 273 8.02 -10.59 -19.23
CA LEU A 273 8.24 -11.01 -20.62
C LEU A 273 7.34 -12.19 -20.99
N ALA A 274 7.20 -13.18 -20.11
CA ALA A 274 6.29 -14.31 -20.35
C ALA A 274 4.83 -13.85 -20.40
N ARG A 275 4.37 -13.13 -19.38
CA ARG A 275 2.96 -12.76 -19.18
C ARG A 275 2.47 -11.71 -20.17
N TYR A 276 3.28 -10.70 -20.42
CA TYR A 276 2.88 -9.49 -21.15
C TYR A 276 3.59 -9.33 -22.49
N VAL A 277 4.52 -10.20 -22.88
CA VAL A 277 5.09 -10.19 -24.24
C VAL A 277 4.79 -11.50 -24.97
N ALA A 278 5.27 -12.63 -24.47
CA ALA A 278 5.12 -13.91 -25.14
C ALA A 278 3.65 -14.31 -25.31
N ILE A 279 2.86 -14.30 -24.22
CA ILE A 279 1.44 -14.67 -24.29
C ILE A 279 0.64 -13.75 -25.25
N PRO A 280 0.71 -12.42 -25.15
CA PRO A 280 -0.01 -11.54 -26.10
C PRO A 280 0.43 -11.72 -27.56
N VAL A 281 1.72 -11.90 -27.83
CA VAL A 281 2.21 -12.14 -29.21
C VAL A 281 1.65 -13.45 -29.76
N LEU A 282 1.66 -14.53 -28.96
CA LEU A 282 1.06 -15.80 -29.35
C LEU A 282 -0.45 -15.69 -29.58
N LEU A 283 -1.16 -14.92 -28.73
CA LEU A 283 -2.58 -14.66 -28.92
C LEU A 283 -2.86 -13.86 -30.19
N ALA A 284 -2.07 -12.82 -30.49
CA ALA A 284 -2.21 -12.03 -31.71
C ALA A 284 -1.98 -12.91 -32.96
N LEU A 285 -0.96 -13.77 -32.94
CA LEU A 285 -0.71 -14.73 -34.01
C LEU A 285 -1.86 -15.72 -34.15
N ALA A 286 -2.33 -16.30 -33.05
CA ALA A 286 -3.47 -17.22 -33.08
C ALA A 286 -4.72 -16.56 -33.66
N LEU A 287 -5.05 -15.33 -33.24
CA LEU A 287 -6.20 -14.58 -33.74
C LEU A 287 -6.07 -14.17 -35.21
N HIS A 288 -4.84 -13.94 -35.69
CA HIS A 288 -4.59 -13.63 -37.09
C HIS A 288 -4.94 -14.80 -38.02
N TRP A 289 -4.62 -16.03 -37.58
CA TRP A 289 -4.85 -17.26 -38.35
C TRP A 289 -6.22 -17.88 -38.10
N PHE A 290 -6.76 -17.71 -36.89
CA PHE A 290 -8.03 -18.25 -36.44
C PHE A 290 -8.91 -17.10 -35.92
N PRO A 291 -9.73 -16.47 -36.77
CA PRO A 291 -10.64 -15.42 -36.34
C PRO A 291 -11.73 -16.02 -35.43
N LEU A 292 -11.62 -15.79 -34.12
CA LEU A 292 -12.50 -16.35 -33.09
C LEU A 292 -13.79 -15.52 -32.86
N GLY A 293 -14.13 -14.61 -33.78
CA GLY A 293 -15.28 -13.69 -33.62
C GLY A 293 -15.20 -12.91 -32.31
N ASP A 294 -16.33 -12.79 -31.60
CA ASP A 294 -16.44 -12.04 -30.34
C ASP A 294 -15.57 -12.61 -29.20
N ILE A 295 -15.15 -13.88 -29.29
CA ILE A 295 -14.24 -14.48 -28.31
C ILE A 295 -12.85 -13.83 -28.40
N GLY A 296 -12.49 -13.26 -29.55
CA GLY A 296 -11.24 -12.52 -29.75
C GLY A 296 -11.07 -11.33 -28.80
N TYR A 297 -12.17 -10.71 -28.35
CA TYR A 297 -12.11 -9.60 -27.38
C TYR A 297 -11.59 -10.04 -26.00
N ALA A 298 -11.73 -11.32 -25.64
CA ALA A 298 -11.15 -11.86 -24.41
C ALA A 298 -9.62 -11.80 -24.42
N ALA A 299 -8.99 -11.92 -25.59
CA ALA A 299 -7.55 -11.80 -25.74
C ALA A 299 -7.04 -10.41 -25.38
N VAL A 300 -7.83 -9.35 -25.62
CA VAL A 300 -7.49 -7.98 -25.21
C VAL A 300 -7.38 -7.89 -23.69
N LEU A 301 -8.33 -8.47 -22.95
CA LEU A 301 -8.28 -8.50 -21.48
C LEU A 301 -7.11 -9.35 -20.95
N ILE A 302 -6.81 -10.47 -21.60
CA ILE A 302 -5.65 -11.29 -21.25
C ILE A 302 -4.34 -10.52 -21.54
N ALA A 303 -4.26 -9.79 -22.65
CA ALA A 303 -3.08 -9.05 -23.04
C ALA A 303 -2.88 -7.73 -22.29
N ALA A 304 -3.91 -7.22 -21.62
CA ALA A 304 -3.85 -5.96 -20.90
C ALA A 304 -2.72 -5.93 -19.85
N PRO A 305 -2.03 -4.79 -19.69
CA PRO A 305 -0.98 -4.65 -18.67
C PRO A 305 -1.54 -4.75 -17.25
N SER A 306 -0.67 -4.84 -16.25
CA SER A 306 -1.08 -4.87 -14.84
C SER A 306 -1.78 -3.56 -14.44
N SER A 307 -2.82 -3.69 -13.61
CA SER A 307 -3.49 -2.53 -13.01
C SER A 307 -2.72 -1.98 -11.82
N VAL A 308 -2.81 -0.66 -11.59
CA VAL A 308 -2.36 -0.02 -10.34
C VAL A 308 -3.11 -0.58 -9.12
N VAL A 309 -4.32 -1.12 -9.30
CA VAL A 309 -5.08 -1.80 -8.23
C VAL A 309 -4.32 -2.99 -7.67
N ALA A 310 -3.49 -3.67 -8.49
CA ALA A 310 -2.66 -4.78 -8.04
C ALA A 310 -1.72 -4.39 -6.88
N MET A 311 -1.28 -3.13 -6.81
CA MET A 311 -0.45 -2.63 -5.70
C MET A 311 -1.24 -2.61 -4.39
N THR A 312 -2.49 -2.14 -4.43
CA THR A 312 -3.39 -2.12 -3.27
C THR A 312 -3.76 -3.54 -2.83
N VAL A 313 -4.06 -4.43 -3.79
CA VAL A 313 -4.33 -5.85 -3.50
C VAL A 313 -3.10 -6.51 -2.89
N SER A 314 -1.91 -6.32 -3.48
CA SER A 314 -0.66 -6.90 -3.00
C SER A 314 -0.44 -6.55 -1.53
N ARG A 315 -0.49 -5.25 -1.18
CA ARG A 315 -0.36 -4.82 0.21
C ARG A 315 -1.40 -5.47 1.13
N CYS A 316 -2.66 -5.55 0.70
CA CYS A 316 -3.73 -6.13 1.50
C CYS A 316 -3.57 -7.65 1.72
N LEU A 317 -2.92 -8.34 0.79
CA LEU A 317 -2.64 -9.77 0.87
C LEU A 317 -1.27 -10.10 1.50
N GLY A 318 -0.57 -9.08 2.01
CA GLY A 318 0.73 -9.26 2.67
C GLY A 318 1.93 -9.21 1.73
N GLY A 319 1.79 -8.74 0.49
CA GLY A 319 2.94 -8.41 -0.36
C GLY A 319 3.71 -7.17 0.13
N MET A 320 4.77 -6.82 -0.60
CA MET A 320 5.66 -5.71 -0.28
C MET A 320 5.36 -4.42 -1.03
N ILE A 321 4.31 -4.39 -1.87
CA ILE A 321 3.84 -3.29 -2.74
C ILE A 321 4.82 -2.84 -3.84
N VAL A 322 6.11 -2.69 -3.53
CA VAL A 322 7.15 -2.21 -4.45
C VAL A 322 7.42 -3.19 -5.60
N PRO A 323 7.49 -4.52 -5.39
CA PRO A 323 7.61 -5.46 -6.50
C PRO A 323 6.37 -5.43 -7.41
N ALA A 324 5.16 -5.32 -6.84
CA ALA A 324 3.94 -5.17 -7.65
C ALA A 324 3.97 -3.90 -8.50
N PHE A 325 4.51 -2.80 -7.97
CA PHE A 325 4.74 -1.58 -8.76
C PHE A 325 5.76 -1.79 -9.89
N ALA A 326 6.82 -2.55 -9.69
CA ALA A 326 7.76 -2.87 -10.76
C ALA A 326 7.07 -3.64 -11.90
N HIS A 327 6.20 -4.60 -11.58
CA HIS A 327 5.35 -5.27 -12.58
C HIS A 327 4.42 -4.30 -13.30
N VAL A 328 3.76 -3.39 -12.59
CA VAL A 328 2.90 -2.36 -13.20
C VAL A 328 3.70 -1.52 -14.19
N MET A 329 4.87 -1.03 -13.79
CA MET A 329 5.72 -0.21 -14.67
C MET A 329 6.21 -0.98 -15.89
N LEU A 330 6.77 -2.17 -15.69
CA LEU A 330 7.35 -2.97 -16.77
C LEU A 330 6.28 -3.50 -17.74
N SER A 331 5.13 -3.94 -17.23
CA SER A 331 4.02 -4.40 -18.08
C SER A 331 3.41 -3.27 -18.89
N SER A 332 3.28 -2.06 -18.32
CA SER A 332 2.82 -0.88 -19.05
C SER A 332 3.77 -0.46 -20.18
N LEU A 333 5.09 -0.64 -20.00
CA LEU A 333 6.07 -0.40 -21.06
C LEU A 333 6.01 -1.50 -22.14
N ALA A 334 5.90 -2.77 -21.74
CA ALA A 334 5.76 -3.91 -22.65
C ALA A 334 4.48 -3.79 -23.52
N ALA A 335 3.40 -3.27 -22.94
CA ALA A 335 2.12 -3.07 -23.61
C ALA A 335 2.19 -2.16 -24.83
N ALA A 336 3.18 -1.28 -24.95
CA ALA A 336 3.36 -0.44 -26.14
C ALA A 336 3.59 -1.24 -27.43
N VAL A 337 3.99 -2.52 -27.32
CA VAL A 337 4.26 -3.39 -28.48
C VAL A 337 3.29 -4.56 -28.51
N SER A 338 3.32 -5.39 -27.47
CA SER A 338 2.64 -6.69 -27.45
C SER A 338 1.13 -6.59 -27.29
N PHE A 339 0.64 -5.64 -26.49
CA PHE A 339 -0.79 -5.36 -26.35
C PHE A 339 -1.34 -4.67 -27.61
N SER A 340 -0.56 -3.79 -28.23
CA SER A 340 -0.91 -3.20 -29.54
C SER A 340 -1.07 -4.23 -30.64
N ALA A 341 -0.28 -5.31 -30.62
CA ALA A 341 -0.41 -6.40 -31.58
C ALA A 341 -1.75 -7.16 -31.44
N VAL A 342 -2.21 -7.39 -30.20
CA VAL A 342 -3.53 -8.01 -29.97
C VAL A 342 -4.64 -7.03 -30.34
N LEU A 343 -4.48 -5.76 -29.94
CA LEU A 343 -5.47 -4.72 -30.19
C LEU A 343 -5.65 -4.46 -31.68
N SER A 344 -4.58 -4.48 -32.49
CA SER A 344 -4.68 -4.28 -33.93
C SER A 344 -5.47 -5.40 -34.60
N VAL A 345 -5.25 -6.66 -34.22
CA VAL A 345 -6.01 -7.79 -34.79
C VAL A 345 -7.50 -7.69 -34.46
N VAL A 346 -7.84 -7.15 -33.29
CA VAL A 346 -9.22 -7.06 -32.78
C VAL A 346 -9.95 -5.78 -33.21
N LEU A 347 -9.24 -4.67 -33.44
CA LEU A 347 -9.78 -3.39 -33.91
C LEU A 347 -9.51 -3.22 -35.42
N ASP A 348 -10.08 -4.10 -36.24
CA ASP A 348 -10.12 -3.98 -37.71
C ASP A 348 -8.76 -3.85 -38.42
N ARG A 349 -7.68 -4.34 -37.80
CA ARG A 349 -6.31 -4.30 -38.35
C ARG A 349 -5.72 -2.89 -38.49
N ASP A 350 -6.28 -1.89 -37.82
CA ASP A 350 -5.66 -0.56 -37.75
C ASP A 350 -4.50 -0.55 -36.73
N VAL A 351 -3.31 -0.87 -37.24
CA VAL A 351 -2.07 -0.91 -36.44
C VAL A 351 -1.74 0.46 -35.86
N VAL A 352 -1.98 1.55 -36.60
CA VAL A 352 -1.63 2.90 -36.15
C VAL A 352 -2.50 3.30 -34.98
N LEU A 353 -3.82 3.10 -35.11
CA LEU A 353 -4.77 3.36 -34.04
C LEU A 353 -4.49 2.49 -32.81
N ALA A 354 -4.22 1.20 -33.01
CA ALA A 354 -3.94 0.27 -31.91
C ALA A 354 -2.67 0.65 -31.12
N VAL A 355 -1.59 1.03 -31.83
CA VAL A 355 -0.35 1.52 -31.18
C VAL A 355 -0.62 2.83 -30.45
N MET A 356 -1.30 3.78 -31.08
CA MET A 356 -1.63 5.06 -30.46
C MET A 356 -2.45 4.88 -29.17
N LEU A 357 -3.50 4.04 -29.19
CA LEU A 357 -4.34 3.77 -28.02
C LEU A 357 -3.57 3.04 -26.91
N SER A 358 -2.71 2.09 -27.27
CA SER A 358 -1.87 1.39 -26.29
C SER A 358 -0.89 2.36 -25.61
N VAL A 359 -0.19 3.18 -26.39
CA VAL A 359 0.77 4.15 -25.88
C VAL A 359 0.09 5.22 -25.04
N LEU A 360 -1.03 5.80 -25.49
CA LEU A 360 -1.72 6.87 -24.78
C LEU A 360 -2.47 6.36 -23.54
N ALA A 361 -3.32 5.34 -23.69
CA ALA A 361 -4.21 4.90 -22.62
C ALA A 361 -3.53 3.95 -21.63
N SER A 362 -2.69 3.02 -22.11
CA SER A 362 -2.05 2.02 -21.24
C SER A 362 -0.74 2.51 -20.66
N THR A 363 0.19 2.94 -21.51
CA THR A 363 1.51 3.38 -21.08
C THR A 363 1.47 4.80 -20.52
N GLY A 364 0.76 5.71 -21.19
CA GLY A 364 0.66 7.13 -20.84
C GLY A 364 0.06 7.36 -19.46
N THR A 365 -1.06 6.71 -19.12
CA THR A 365 -1.71 6.83 -17.81
C THR A 365 -0.76 6.52 -16.65
N VAL A 366 0.01 5.43 -16.75
CA VAL A 366 0.96 5.00 -15.72
C VAL A 366 2.20 5.89 -15.69
N LEU A 367 2.77 6.23 -16.85
CA LEU A 367 3.96 7.09 -16.93
C LEU A 367 3.69 8.53 -16.46
N VAL A 368 2.55 9.10 -16.82
CA VAL A 368 2.12 10.44 -16.36
C VAL A 368 1.95 10.43 -14.85
N SER A 369 1.24 9.43 -14.32
CA SER A 369 1.06 9.28 -12.87
C SER A 369 2.41 9.17 -12.15
N TYR A 370 3.32 8.34 -12.67
CA TYR A 370 4.67 8.20 -12.13
C TYR A 370 5.47 9.50 -12.20
N ALA A 371 5.46 10.21 -13.33
CA ALA A 371 6.20 11.46 -13.51
C ALA A 371 5.71 12.55 -12.54
N VAL A 372 4.40 12.68 -12.36
CA VAL A 372 3.79 13.59 -11.38
C VAL A 372 4.25 13.24 -9.97
N VAL A 373 4.13 11.96 -9.57
CA VAL A 373 4.52 11.52 -8.22
C VAL A 373 6.02 11.69 -7.99
N LYS A 374 6.86 11.39 -8.98
CA LYS A 374 8.31 11.61 -8.93
C LYS A 374 8.63 13.08 -8.69
N GLN A 375 7.94 14.00 -9.37
CA GLN A 375 8.14 15.44 -9.18
C GLN A 375 7.65 15.93 -7.81
N LEU A 376 6.51 15.43 -7.32
CA LEU A 376 6.00 15.70 -5.98
C LEU A 376 6.94 15.17 -4.90
N ARG A 377 7.52 13.98 -5.09
CA ARG A 377 8.51 13.37 -4.20
C ARG A 377 9.81 14.17 -4.16
N LYS A 378 10.31 14.65 -5.30
CA LYS A 378 11.48 15.56 -5.34
C LYS A 378 11.26 16.85 -4.55
N ARG A 379 10.07 17.46 -4.67
CA ARG A 379 9.76 18.73 -3.99
C ARG A 379 9.49 18.57 -2.50
N SER A 380 8.78 17.51 -2.10
CA SER A 380 8.30 17.33 -0.73
C SER A 380 8.04 15.86 -0.42
N PRO A 381 9.09 15.04 -0.23
CA PRO A 381 8.96 13.59 -0.16
C PRO A 381 8.05 13.15 1.01
N ILE A 382 8.19 13.80 2.16
CA ILE A 382 7.40 13.54 3.37
C ILE A 382 5.91 13.88 3.17
N ARG A 383 5.61 15.04 2.57
CA ARG A 383 4.22 15.48 2.36
C ARG A 383 3.52 14.55 1.38
N THR A 384 4.22 14.12 0.34
CA THR A 384 3.71 13.20 -0.68
C THR A 384 3.43 11.81 -0.10
N ALA A 385 4.34 11.25 0.70
CA ALA A 385 4.11 9.98 1.41
C ALA A 385 2.88 10.04 2.32
N LYS A 386 2.80 11.09 3.14
CA LYS A 386 1.68 11.33 4.06
C LYS A 386 0.36 11.49 3.31
N PHE A 387 0.38 12.17 2.16
CA PHE A 387 -0.79 12.32 1.31
C PHE A 387 -1.28 10.97 0.79
N GLY A 388 -0.38 10.11 0.30
CA GLY A 388 -0.74 8.77 -0.18
C GLY A 388 -1.38 7.91 0.92
N GLU A 389 -0.76 7.81 2.09
CA GLU A 389 -1.29 6.98 3.18
C GLU A 389 -2.63 7.50 3.72
N ARG A 390 -2.80 8.83 3.83
CA ARG A 390 -4.06 9.41 4.34
C ARG A 390 -5.22 9.29 3.35
N ASN A 391 -4.95 9.30 2.05
CA ASN A 391 -5.98 9.39 1.01
C ASN A 391 -6.15 8.09 0.21
N ALA A 392 -5.56 6.97 0.63
CA ALA A 392 -5.69 5.69 -0.06
C ALA A 392 -7.16 5.26 -0.27
N TYR A 393 -8.05 5.59 0.68
CA TYR A 393 -9.49 5.32 0.54
C TYR A 393 -10.14 6.10 -0.61
N LEU A 394 -9.67 7.32 -0.92
CA LEU A 394 -10.17 8.12 -2.05
C LEU A 394 -9.82 7.45 -3.38
N ALA A 395 -8.65 6.83 -3.52
CA ALA A 395 -8.31 6.08 -4.73
C ALA A 395 -9.29 4.93 -4.96
N VAL A 396 -9.65 4.20 -3.90
CA VAL A 396 -10.68 3.15 -3.97
C VAL A 396 -12.02 3.77 -4.37
N LEU A 397 -12.48 4.82 -3.70
CA LEU A 397 -13.77 5.46 -4.03
C LEU A 397 -13.82 6.02 -5.46
N MET A 398 -12.73 6.57 -5.99
CA MET A 398 -12.64 7.04 -7.38
C MET A 398 -12.79 5.89 -8.37
N LEU A 399 -12.14 4.75 -8.12
CA LEU A 399 -12.29 3.56 -8.96
C LEU A 399 -13.67 2.92 -8.78
N THR A 400 -14.27 2.97 -7.60
CA THR A 400 -15.67 2.56 -7.40
C THR A 400 -16.61 3.45 -8.20
N ALA A 401 -16.40 4.77 -8.21
CA ALA A 401 -17.19 5.70 -9.02
C ALA A 401 -17.04 5.40 -10.52
N PHE A 402 -15.83 5.08 -10.98
CA PHE A 402 -15.61 4.59 -12.35
C PHE A 402 -16.48 3.37 -12.63
N ILE A 403 -16.44 2.35 -11.76
CA ILE A 403 -17.19 1.10 -11.92
C ILE A 403 -18.69 1.37 -11.97
N VAL A 404 -19.21 2.22 -11.08
CA VAL A 404 -20.63 2.62 -11.06
C VAL A 404 -21.02 3.26 -12.40
N LEU A 405 -20.26 4.26 -12.85
CA LEU A 405 -20.57 5.01 -14.08
C LEU A 405 -20.64 4.11 -15.31
N VAL A 406 -19.70 3.19 -15.47
CA VAL A 406 -19.70 2.30 -16.64
C VAL A 406 -20.79 1.23 -16.55
N SER A 407 -21.18 0.82 -15.34
CA SER A 407 -22.26 -0.15 -15.12
C SER A 407 -23.66 0.44 -15.35
N LEU A 408 -23.84 1.77 -15.22
CA LEU A 408 -25.11 2.45 -15.54
C LEU A 408 -25.48 2.37 -17.03
N SER A 409 -24.51 2.11 -17.90
CA SER A 409 -24.69 2.10 -19.36
C SER A 409 -24.54 0.73 -20.00
N VAL A 410 -24.22 -0.31 -19.23
CA VAL A 410 -24.07 -1.67 -19.79
C VAL A 410 -25.42 -2.25 -20.20
N ASP A 411 -25.47 -2.94 -21.35
CA ASP A 411 -26.65 -3.68 -21.76
C ASP A 411 -26.76 -4.97 -20.94
N LEU A 412 -27.80 -5.07 -20.11
CA LEU A 412 -28.03 -6.18 -19.20
C LEU A 412 -28.37 -7.50 -19.93
N SER A 413 -28.95 -7.42 -21.14
CA SER A 413 -29.30 -8.61 -21.92
C SER A 413 -28.07 -9.44 -22.33
N THR A 414 -26.92 -8.78 -22.40
CA THR A 414 -25.66 -9.36 -22.83
C THR A 414 -24.95 -10.19 -21.75
N PHE A 415 -25.49 -10.23 -20.53
CA PHE A 415 -24.90 -10.97 -19.41
C PHE A 415 -24.73 -12.46 -19.71
N ALA A 416 -25.72 -13.08 -20.38
CA ALA A 416 -25.64 -14.51 -20.72
C ALA A 416 -24.46 -14.82 -21.67
N THR A 417 -24.16 -13.89 -22.57
CA THR A 417 -23.10 -14.04 -23.58
C THR A 417 -21.72 -13.70 -23.01
N TYR A 418 -21.57 -12.53 -22.38
CA TYR A 418 -20.26 -12.01 -21.96
C TYR A 418 -19.94 -12.20 -20.48
N GLY A 419 -20.94 -12.46 -19.63
CA GLY A 419 -20.74 -12.72 -18.21
C GLY A 419 -19.93 -14.00 -17.98
N LEU A 420 -20.22 -15.08 -18.72
CA LEU A 420 -19.44 -16.32 -18.65
C LEU A 420 -18.02 -16.12 -19.20
N ALA A 421 -17.88 -15.42 -20.33
CA ALA A 421 -16.56 -15.11 -20.89
C ALA A 421 -15.70 -14.29 -19.92
N ALA A 422 -16.30 -13.32 -19.23
CA ALA A 422 -15.65 -12.53 -18.18
C ALA A 422 -15.14 -13.40 -17.01
N VAL A 423 -15.92 -14.39 -16.57
CA VAL A 423 -15.50 -15.36 -15.54
C VAL A 423 -14.34 -16.21 -16.05
N VAL A 424 -14.44 -16.73 -17.28
CA VAL A 424 -13.37 -17.53 -17.90
C VAL A 424 -12.07 -16.74 -17.98
N VAL A 425 -12.12 -15.49 -18.45
CA VAL A 425 -10.94 -14.60 -18.47
C VAL A 425 -10.34 -14.45 -17.07
N ALA A 426 -11.16 -14.17 -16.06
CA ALA A 426 -10.69 -14.00 -14.68
C ALA A 426 -10.05 -15.28 -14.10
N VAL A 427 -10.53 -16.47 -14.48
CA VAL A 427 -9.94 -17.76 -14.09
C VAL A 427 -8.64 -18.02 -14.85
N VAL A 428 -8.63 -17.83 -16.17
CA VAL A 428 -7.44 -18.00 -17.02
C VAL A 428 -6.29 -17.13 -16.54
N LEU A 429 -6.57 -15.87 -16.20
CA LEU A 429 -5.58 -14.95 -15.65
C LEU A 429 -4.95 -15.48 -14.37
N ARG A 430 -5.76 -16.06 -13.47
CA ARG A 430 -5.25 -16.69 -12.25
C ARG A 430 -4.42 -17.91 -12.57
N LEU A 431 -4.86 -18.79 -13.47
CA LEU A 431 -4.08 -19.97 -13.88
C LEU A 431 -2.72 -19.59 -14.47
N ILE A 432 -2.68 -18.57 -15.34
CA ILE A 432 -1.43 -18.02 -15.88
C ILE A 432 -0.56 -17.50 -14.74
N SER A 433 -1.10 -16.70 -13.81
CA SER A 433 -0.36 -16.19 -12.67
C SER A 433 0.18 -17.33 -11.80
N LEU A 434 -0.63 -18.35 -11.47
CA LEU A 434 -0.21 -19.52 -10.71
C LEU A 434 0.97 -20.25 -11.36
N ALA A 435 0.97 -20.36 -12.69
CA ALA A 435 2.03 -21.02 -13.44
C ALA A 435 3.33 -20.20 -13.50
N LEU A 436 3.22 -18.87 -13.57
CA LEU A 436 4.37 -17.97 -13.74
C LEU A 436 4.93 -17.43 -12.41
N THR A 437 4.15 -17.47 -11.33
CA THR A 437 4.59 -16.98 -10.01
C THR A 437 5.77 -17.79 -9.50
N ARG A 438 6.81 -17.07 -9.08
CA ARG A 438 7.96 -17.68 -8.41
C ARG A 438 7.53 -18.31 -7.10
N ARG A 439 7.85 -19.59 -6.93
CA ARG A 439 7.64 -20.28 -5.65
C ARG A 439 8.74 -19.90 -4.67
N ASN A 440 8.38 -19.84 -3.39
CA ASN A 440 9.28 -19.61 -2.27
C ASN A 440 10.08 -18.30 -2.33
N GLY A 441 9.67 -17.26 -3.08
CA GLY A 441 10.32 -15.95 -3.08
C GLY A 441 9.60 -14.94 -2.18
N LEU A 442 10.32 -13.98 -1.58
CA LEU A 442 9.71 -12.90 -0.78
C LEU A 442 8.69 -12.08 -1.60
N GLN A 443 8.89 -11.99 -2.92
CA GLN A 443 8.04 -11.27 -3.86
C GLN A 443 6.88 -12.13 -4.42
N GLY A 444 6.72 -13.38 -3.99
CA GLY A 444 5.78 -14.32 -4.64
C GLY A 444 4.33 -13.85 -4.64
N VAL A 445 3.86 -13.21 -3.56
CA VAL A 445 2.53 -12.60 -3.49
C VAL A 445 2.40 -11.43 -4.47
N ASP A 446 3.41 -10.56 -4.53
CA ASP A 446 3.43 -9.42 -5.45
C ASP A 446 3.41 -9.88 -6.92
N ASP A 447 4.22 -10.88 -7.28
CA ASP A 447 4.27 -11.45 -8.63
C ASP A 447 2.90 -12.01 -9.04
N TYR A 448 2.28 -12.82 -8.17
CA TYR A 448 0.97 -13.39 -8.42
C TYR A 448 -0.10 -12.32 -8.64
N VAL A 449 -0.17 -11.36 -7.72
CA VAL A 449 -1.22 -10.33 -7.76
C VAL A 449 -1.05 -9.43 -8.98
N ALA A 450 0.18 -8.99 -9.30
CA ALA A 450 0.39 -8.14 -10.46
C ALA A 450 -0.03 -8.80 -11.78
N MET A 451 0.24 -10.11 -11.94
CA MET A 451 -0.16 -10.85 -13.14
C MET A 451 -1.66 -11.18 -13.22
N THR A 452 -2.34 -11.20 -12.08
CA THR A 452 -3.76 -11.59 -11.95
C THR A 452 -4.73 -10.46 -12.25
N TYR A 453 -4.35 -9.21 -11.96
CA TYR A 453 -5.23 -8.05 -12.07
C TYR A 453 -4.88 -7.20 -13.30
N PRO A 454 -5.48 -7.48 -14.47
CA PRO A 454 -5.27 -6.68 -15.67
C PRO A 454 -5.87 -5.28 -15.50
N ASN A 455 -5.39 -4.34 -16.29
CA ASN A 455 -5.88 -2.98 -16.30
C ASN A 455 -7.19 -2.85 -17.11
N VAL A 456 -8.26 -3.49 -16.60
CA VAL A 456 -9.60 -3.48 -17.19
C VAL A 456 -10.11 -2.05 -17.39
N PHE A 457 -9.79 -1.13 -16.48
CA PHE A 457 -10.16 0.29 -16.58
C PHE A 457 -9.67 0.93 -17.88
N VAL A 458 -8.43 0.64 -18.30
CA VAL A 458 -7.89 1.12 -19.58
C VAL A 458 -8.59 0.47 -20.76
N VAL A 459 -8.90 -0.83 -20.69
CA VAL A 459 -9.62 -1.52 -21.76
C VAL A 459 -11.01 -0.91 -21.96
N VAL A 460 -11.71 -0.57 -20.88
CA VAL A 460 -13.00 0.14 -20.96
C VAL A 460 -12.83 1.52 -21.62
N ILE A 461 -11.83 2.31 -21.23
CA ILE A 461 -11.56 3.62 -21.85
C ILE A 461 -11.28 3.46 -23.35
N ILE A 462 -10.44 2.50 -23.75
CA ILE A 462 -10.12 2.22 -25.15
C ILE A 462 -11.39 1.86 -25.92
N ALA A 463 -12.23 0.98 -25.38
CA ALA A 463 -13.48 0.57 -26.02
C ALA A 463 -14.46 1.72 -26.21
N VAL A 464 -14.59 2.61 -25.21
CA VAL A 464 -15.43 3.81 -25.31
C VAL A 464 -14.88 4.81 -26.33
N LEU A 465 -13.56 5.03 -26.38
CA LEU A 465 -12.93 5.93 -27.35
C LEU A 465 -13.05 5.45 -28.79
N THR A 466 -13.07 4.13 -29.00
CA THR A 466 -13.10 3.51 -30.33
C THR A 466 -14.52 3.15 -30.78
N GLY A 467 -15.51 3.21 -29.89
CA GLY A 467 -16.90 2.86 -30.21
C GLY A 467 -17.18 1.35 -30.30
N HIS A 468 -16.25 0.47 -29.90
CA HIS A 468 -16.47 -0.98 -29.93
C HIS A 468 -17.33 -1.46 -28.74
N ALA A 469 -18.65 -1.52 -28.96
CA ALA A 469 -19.64 -1.90 -27.95
C ALA A 469 -19.40 -3.28 -27.33
N THR A 470 -18.99 -4.28 -28.13
CA THR A 470 -18.71 -5.63 -27.64
C THR A 470 -17.54 -5.66 -26.65
N LEU A 471 -16.43 -4.99 -27.00
CA LEU A 471 -15.26 -4.89 -26.13
C LEU A 471 -15.60 -4.15 -24.83
N ALA A 472 -16.38 -3.06 -24.93
CA ALA A 472 -16.81 -2.30 -23.75
C ALA A 472 -17.64 -3.19 -22.81
N THR A 473 -18.61 -3.91 -23.36
CA THR A 473 -19.51 -4.81 -22.62
C THR A 473 -18.75 -5.92 -21.92
N LEU A 474 -17.85 -6.62 -22.63
CA LEU A 474 -17.02 -7.67 -22.04
C LEU A 474 -16.09 -7.11 -20.95
N ALA A 475 -15.47 -5.95 -21.18
CA ALA A 475 -14.59 -5.32 -20.20
C ALA A 475 -15.36 -4.90 -18.93
N ILE A 476 -16.57 -4.33 -19.06
CA ILE A 476 -17.42 -3.98 -17.91
C ILE A 476 -17.82 -5.24 -17.14
N TRP A 477 -18.27 -6.29 -17.82
CA TRP A 477 -18.62 -7.56 -17.15
C TRP A 477 -17.43 -8.23 -16.47
N SER A 478 -16.20 -8.03 -16.97
CA SER A 478 -14.98 -8.56 -16.34
C SER A 478 -14.63 -7.93 -14.99
N LEU A 479 -15.16 -6.75 -14.65
CA LEU A 479 -14.93 -6.10 -13.36
C LEU A 479 -15.43 -6.96 -12.19
N LEU A 480 -16.61 -7.56 -12.31
CA LEU A 480 -17.19 -8.38 -11.23
C LEU A 480 -16.33 -9.60 -10.89
N PRO A 481 -16.05 -10.56 -11.80
CA PRO A 481 -15.29 -11.75 -11.46
C PRO A 481 -13.82 -11.42 -11.11
N THR A 482 -13.25 -10.34 -11.64
CA THR A 482 -11.91 -9.89 -11.26
C THR A 482 -11.80 -9.65 -9.75
N PHE A 483 -12.78 -8.98 -9.14
CA PHE A 483 -12.78 -8.66 -7.72
C PHE A 483 -13.50 -9.69 -6.85
N ALA A 484 -14.56 -10.31 -7.35
CA ALA A 484 -15.30 -11.35 -6.64
C ALA A 484 -14.41 -12.56 -6.34
N LEU A 485 -13.52 -12.96 -7.27
CA LEU A 485 -12.58 -14.06 -7.06
C LEU A 485 -11.40 -13.71 -6.12
N SER A 486 -11.38 -12.52 -5.50
CA SER A 486 -10.33 -12.14 -4.53
C SER A 486 -10.28 -13.01 -3.27
N PHE A 487 -11.34 -13.77 -2.95
CA PHE A 487 -11.29 -14.78 -1.89
C PHE A 487 -10.29 -15.89 -2.22
N PHE A 488 -10.23 -16.32 -3.49
CA PHE A 488 -9.26 -17.31 -3.97
C PHE A 488 -7.85 -16.74 -3.90
N ASP A 489 -7.67 -15.49 -4.31
CA ASP A 489 -6.39 -14.80 -4.24
C ASP A 489 -5.88 -14.70 -2.79
N SER A 490 -6.79 -14.44 -1.85
CA SER A 490 -6.48 -14.45 -0.41
C SER A 490 -6.06 -15.83 0.08
N TRP A 491 -6.70 -16.90 -0.40
CA TRP A 491 -6.32 -18.27 -0.08
C TRP A 491 -4.96 -18.63 -0.67
N TYR A 492 -4.70 -18.29 -1.93
CA TYR A 492 -3.44 -18.62 -2.59
C TYR A 492 -2.26 -17.81 -2.04
N ALA A 493 -2.45 -16.52 -1.75
CA ALA A 493 -1.41 -15.67 -1.17
C ALA A 493 -0.83 -16.27 0.11
N ARG A 494 -1.66 -16.88 0.97
CA ARG A 494 -1.19 -17.59 2.19
C ARG A 494 -0.26 -18.77 1.92
N ARG A 495 -0.32 -19.38 0.72
CA ARG A 495 0.54 -20.51 0.33
C ARG A 495 1.87 -20.10 -0.28
N VAL A 496 1.95 -18.89 -0.84
CA VAL A 496 3.18 -18.37 -1.47
C VAL A 496 3.92 -17.40 -0.57
N MET A 497 3.23 -16.82 0.42
CA MET A 497 3.84 -15.93 1.40
C MET A 497 4.90 -16.68 2.19
N VAL A 498 6.09 -16.09 2.25
CA VAL A 498 7.21 -16.58 3.03
C VAL A 498 6.97 -16.30 4.51
N ASP A 499 7.35 -17.24 5.37
CA ASP A 499 7.23 -17.14 6.82
C ASP A 499 7.98 -15.92 7.36
N ALA A 500 7.51 -15.37 8.48
CA ALA A 500 8.14 -14.24 9.16
C ALA A 500 9.57 -14.58 9.63
N ASN A 501 9.84 -15.83 9.98
CA ASN A 501 11.13 -16.28 10.49
C ASN A 501 12.17 -16.59 9.40
N ASP A 502 11.81 -16.45 8.11
CA ASP A 502 12.75 -16.70 7.02
C ASP A 502 13.89 -15.66 7.02
N GLU A 503 15.14 -16.13 7.08
CA GLU A 503 16.33 -15.28 7.17
C GLU A 503 16.48 -14.29 6.01
N ARG A 504 15.84 -14.55 4.87
CA ARG A 504 15.89 -13.64 3.71
C ARG A 504 15.25 -12.29 4.03
N TRP A 505 14.35 -12.22 5.02
CA TRP A 505 13.85 -10.95 5.53
C TRP A 505 14.98 -10.08 6.07
N LEU A 506 16.00 -10.65 6.73
CA LEU A 506 17.12 -9.87 7.25
C LEU A 506 17.89 -9.19 6.12
N THR A 507 18.18 -9.93 5.04
CA THR A 507 18.83 -9.36 3.85
C THR A 507 17.94 -8.32 3.17
N GLU A 508 16.64 -8.60 3.03
CA GLU A 508 15.70 -7.68 2.36
C GLU A 508 15.50 -6.37 3.13
N LEU A 509 15.51 -6.46 4.46
CA LEU A 509 15.33 -5.34 5.38
C LEU A 509 16.66 -4.68 5.77
N ARG A 510 17.79 -5.19 5.27
CA ARG A 510 19.14 -4.72 5.64
C ARG A 510 19.41 -4.78 7.14
N ILE A 511 18.82 -5.76 7.82
CA ILE A 511 19.06 -6.01 9.25
C ILE A 511 20.37 -6.80 9.35
N PRO A 512 21.36 -6.34 10.14
CA PRO A 512 22.58 -7.10 10.37
C PRO A 512 22.24 -8.48 10.95
N ARG A 513 22.88 -9.54 10.44
CA ARG A 513 22.75 -10.85 11.08
C ARG A 513 23.37 -10.79 12.48
N PRO A 514 22.72 -11.36 13.50
CA PRO A 514 23.36 -11.50 14.80
C PRO A 514 24.68 -12.23 14.61
N ARG A 515 25.77 -11.68 15.16
CA ARG A 515 27.06 -12.38 15.16
C ARG A 515 26.84 -13.67 15.93
N VAL A 516 26.94 -14.81 15.25
CA VAL A 516 26.98 -16.10 15.93
C VAL A 516 28.23 -16.06 16.80
N THR A 517 28.04 -15.96 18.12
CA THR A 517 29.10 -16.25 19.08
C THR A 517 29.36 -17.74 18.97
N THR A 518 30.35 -18.09 18.15
CA THR A 518 30.92 -19.44 18.06
C THR A 518 31.68 -19.78 19.34
#